data_AF-A0A972TJL1-F1
#
_entry.id   AF-A0A972TJL1-F1
#
_cell.length_a   1.000
_cell.length_b   1.000
_cell.length_c   1.000
_cell.angle_alpha   90.00
_cell.angle_beta   90.00
_cell.angle_gamma   90.00
#
_symmetry.space_group_name_H-M   'P 1'
#
loop_
_entity.id
_entity.type
_entity.pdbx_description
1 polymer ?
#
loop_
_entity_poly.entity_id
_entity_poly.type
_entity_poly.pdbx_seq_one_letter_code
_entity_poly.pdbx_strand_id
1 'polypeptide(L)'
;MSQKIFRDLFLENILNFLWRQWSALGVLGGARTQDPWVLDPEPMLIFTLEMGRYEPRIFDEVMDWLVVNGSCIDIQRLRGILREKDETTKNLTGAMAAFLMREADERKWKNLSRSCRSQVFNGSGNVQPLFCEKGGNPHPISNKPDPNFLSYGFNRPQVKVRRMTRQVPITS
;
A
#
# COMPACT_ATOMS: atom_id res chain seq x y z
N MET A 1 1.76 -32.02 2.29
CA MET A 1 2.01 -30.71 2.92
C MET A 1 0.71 -30.27 3.60
N SER A 2 0.74 -29.79 4.85
CA SER A 2 -0.49 -29.32 5.50
C SER A 2 -0.97 -28.00 4.89
N GLN A 3 -2.28 -27.73 4.94
CA GLN A 3 -2.87 -26.51 4.38
C GLN A 3 -2.26 -25.23 4.97
N LYS A 4 -1.95 -25.24 6.27
CA LYS A 4 -1.30 -24.13 6.96
C LYS A 4 0.11 -23.86 6.40
N ILE A 5 0.91 -24.92 6.25
CA ILE A 5 2.28 -24.80 5.71
C ILE A 5 2.25 -24.27 4.28
N PHE A 6 1.33 -24.78 3.44
CA PHE A 6 1.19 -24.30 2.07
C PHE A 6 0.83 -22.81 2.02
N ARG A 7 -0.16 -22.37 2.81
CA ARG A 7 -0.57 -20.96 2.90
C ARG A 7 0.59 -20.05 3.32
N ASP A 8 1.31 -20.44 4.37
CA ASP A 8 2.39 -19.62 4.92
C ASP A 8 3.55 -19.50 3.90
N LEU A 9 3.90 -20.60 3.22
CA LEU A 9 4.90 -20.60 2.14
C LEU A 9 4.45 -19.77 0.93
N PHE A 10 3.18 -19.88 0.53
CA PHE A 10 2.63 -19.10 -0.57
C PHE A 10 2.66 -17.60 -0.28
N LEU A 11 2.22 -17.20 0.91
CA LEU A 11 2.28 -15.82 1.37
C LEU A 11 3.72 -15.31 1.39
N GLU A 12 4.66 -16.10 1.91
CA GLU A 12 6.08 -15.72 1.93
C GLU A 12 6.65 -15.51 0.53
N ASN A 13 6.31 -16.37 -0.42
CA ASN A 13 6.71 -16.22 -1.82
C ASN A 13 6.10 -14.96 -2.46
N ILE A 14 4.84 -14.63 -2.17
CA ILE A 14 4.22 -13.38 -2.63
C ILE A 14 4.94 -12.15 -2.06
N LEU A 15 5.22 -12.16 -0.76
CA LEU A 15 5.90 -11.03 -0.10
C LEU A 15 7.33 -10.87 -0.63
N ASN A 16 8.05 -11.97 -0.84
CA ASN A 16 9.37 -11.96 -1.48
C ASN A 16 9.31 -11.43 -2.92
N PHE A 17 8.28 -11.82 -3.67
CA PHE A 17 8.03 -11.28 -5.01
C PHE A 17 7.82 -9.76 -4.98
N LEU A 18 6.93 -9.26 -4.11
CA LEU A 18 6.68 -7.83 -3.97
C LEU A 18 7.95 -7.07 -3.58
N TRP A 19 8.72 -7.56 -2.61
CA TRP A 19 10.00 -6.97 -2.21
C TRP A 19 10.94 -6.85 -3.39
N ARG A 20 11.02 -7.89 -4.23
CA ARG A 20 11.85 -7.90 -5.43
C ARG A 20 11.40 -6.84 -6.44
N GLN A 21 10.10 -6.80 -6.77
CA GLN A 21 9.58 -5.85 -7.76
C GLN A 21 9.76 -4.40 -7.30
N TRP A 22 9.45 -4.10 -6.03
CA TRP A 22 9.61 -2.76 -5.48
C TRP A 22 11.07 -2.35 -5.35
N SER A 23 11.97 -3.29 -5.04
CA SER A 23 13.42 -3.01 -5.00
C SER A 23 13.97 -2.66 -6.38
N ALA A 24 13.44 -3.26 -7.45
CA ALA A 24 13.79 -2.88 -8.83
C ALA A 24 13.33 -1.45 -9.17
N LEU A 25 12.25 -0.96 -8.55
CA LEU A 25 11.81 0.45 -8.61
C LEU A 25 12.52 1.38 -7.62
N GLY A 26 13.50 0.90 -6.85
CA GLY A 26 14.31 1.73 -5.96
C GLY A 26 13.82 1.82 -4.51
N VAL A 27 12.81 1.03 -4.12
CA VAL A 27 12.44 0.84 -2.70
C VAL A 27 13.60 0.17 -1.94
N LEU A 28 13.84 0.61 -0.71
CA LEU A 28 14.89 0.04 0.14
C LEU A 28 14.36 -1.21 0.86
N GLY A 29 15.10 -2.33 0.79
CA GLY A 29 14.85 -3.48 1.68
C GLY A 29 14.94 -4.87 1.04
N GLY A 30 14.99 -5.00 -0.29
CA GLY A 30 15.20 -6.27 -0.97
C GLY A 30 16.53 -6.38 -1.71
N ALA A 31 16.95 -7.61 -2.02
CA ALA A 31 18.05 -7.86 -2.95
C ALA A 31 17.67 -7.27 -4.32
N ARG A 32 18.53 -6.41 -4.88
CA ARG A 32 18.33 -5.89 -6.23
C ARG A 32 18.33 -7.04 -7.20
N THR A 33 17.23 -7.22 -7.91
CA THR A 33 17.20 -8.11 -9.07
C THR A 33 16.95 -7.27 -10.31
N GLN A 34 17.63 -7.66 -11.40
CA GLN A 34 17.31 -7.16 -12.73
C GLN A 34 16.29 -8.13 -13.29
N ASP A 35 15.03 -7.90 -12.96
CA ASP A 35 13.96 -8.68 -13.58
C ASP A 35 13.86 -8.23 -15.05
N PRO A 36 13.82 -9.16 -16.03
CA PRO A 36 13.94 -8.83 -17.45
C PRO A 36 12.65 -8.26 -18.06
N TRP A 37 11.66 -7.91 -17.24
CA TRP A 37 10.35 -7.46 -17.69
C TRP A 37 10.03 -6.05 -17.19
N VAL A 38 9.12 -5.39 -17.91
CA VAL A 38 8.60 -4.08 -17.53
C VAL A 38 7.69 -4.22 -16.31
N LEU A 39 7.86 -3.32 -15.35
CA LEU A 39 7.02 -3.24 -14.16
C LEU A 39 5.91 -2.22 -14.37
N ASP A 40 4.67 -2.67 -14.20
CA ASP A 40 3.51 -1.77 -14.12
C ASP A 40 3.25 -1.43 -12.63
N PRO A 41 3.51 -0.19 -12.20
CA PRO A 41 3.40 0.18 -10.80
C PRO A 41 1.94 0.27 -10.33
N GLU A 42 0.94 0.46 -11.19
CA GLU A 42 -0.45 0.63 -10.74
C GLU A 42 -1.08 -0.68 -10.21
N PRO A 43 -1.09 -1.80 -10.95
CA PRO A 43 -1.55 -3.09 -10.44
C PRO A 43 -0.70 -3.57 -9.28
N MET A 44 0.62 -3.34 -9.33
CA MET A 44 1.53 -3.71 -8.26
C MET A 44 1.21 -2.96 -6.97
N LEU A 45 0.90 -1.66 -7.06
CA LEU A 45 0.48 -0.86 -5.92
C LEU A 45 -0.81 -1.41 -5.28
N ILE A 46 -1.85 -1.66 -6.09
CA ILE A 46 -3.10 -2.22 -5.57
C ILE A 46 -2.86 -3.61 -4.93
N PHE A 47 -2.07 -4.46 -5.56
CA PHE A 47 -1.71 -5.77 -5.02
C PHE A 47 -0.90 -5.66 -3.72
N THR A 48 -0.05 -4.63 -3.61
CA THR A 48 0.70 -4.34 -2.37
C THR A 48 -0.21 -3.85 -1.26
N LEU A 49 -1.24 -3.06 -1.56
CA LEU A 49 -2.23 -2.66 -0.54
C LEU A 49 -2.99 -3.86 0.01
N GLU A 50 -3.23 -4.90 -0.80
CA GLU A 50 -3.88 -6.15 -0.37
C GLU A 50 -2.93 -7.01 0.45
N MET A 51 -1.77 -7.36 -0.11
CA MET A 51 -0.85 -8.36 0.46
C MET A 51 0.14 -7.77 1.46
N GLY A 52 0.49 -6.49 1.33
CA GLY A 52 1.36 -5.77 2.26
C GLY A 52 0.75 -5.60 3.65
N ARG A 53 -0.55 -5.89 3.82
CA ARG A 53 -1.18 -6.01 5.15
C ARG A 53 -0.53 -7.10 6.01
N TYR A 54 0.08 -8.11 5.39
CA TYR A 54 0.80 -9.17 6.08
C TYR A 54 2.28 -8.86 6.32
N GLU A 55 2.78 -7.74 5.80
CA GLU A 55 4.14 -7.30 6.06
C GLU A 55 4.22 -5.76 6.18
N PRO A 56 4.16 -5.21 7.40
CA PRO A 56 4.12 -3.76 7.60
C PRO A 56 5.30 -3.00 6.99
N ARG A 57 6.50 -3.61 6.89
CA ARG A 57 7.68 -2.90 6.39
C ARG A 57 7.58 -2.63 4.90
N ILE A 58 7.15 -3.61 4.08
CA ILE A 58 6.99 -3.35 2.64
C ILE A 58 5.93 -2.29 2.39
N PHE A 59 4.85 -2.30 3.18
CA PHE A 59 3.82 -1.28 3.11
C PHE A 59 4.42 0.10 3.36
N ASP A 60 5.15 0.29 4.46
CA ASP A 60 5.74 1.57 4.82
C ASP A 60 6.81 2.05 3.82
N GLU A 61 7.64 1.15 3.30
CA GLU A 61 8.66 1.50 2.31
C GLU A 61 8.03 1.88 0.95
N VAL A 62 6.90 1.29 0.58
CA VAL A 62 6.12 1.70 -0.60
C VAL A 62 5.42 3.05 -0.38
N MET A 63 4.92 3.32 0.82
CA MET A 63 4.41 4.66 1.16
C MET A 63 5.52 5.72 1.04
N ASP A 64 6.74 5.43 1.50
CA ASP A 64 7.90 6.32 1.35
C ASP A 64 8.24 6.55 -0.12
N TRP A 65 8.22 5.48 -0.93
CA TRP A 65 8.46 5.57 -2.37
C TRP A 65 7.43 6.43 -3.08
N LEU A 66 6.14 6.32 -2.72
CA LEU A 66 5.07 7.12 -3.31
C LEU A 66 5.16 8.59 -2.93
N VAL A 67 5.76 8.94 -1.78
CA VAL A 67 6.01 10.35 -1.46
C VAL A 67 7.03 10.97 -2.42
N VAL A 68 7.99 10.18 -2.91
CA VAL A 68 9.07 10.67 -3.80
C VAL A 68 8.71 10.52 -5.28
N ASN A 69 8.14 9.38 -5.66
CA ASN A 69 7.91 8.97 -7.05
C ASN A 69 6.41 8.92 -7.40
N GLY A 70 5.53 9.36 -6.50
CA GLY A 70 4.07 9.32 -6.69
C GLY A 70 3.61 10.01 -7.96
N SER A 71 4.32 11.05 -8.41
CA SER A 71 4.10 11.73 -9.69
C SER A 71 4.08 10.79 -10.90
N CYS A 72 4.81 9.67 -10.87
CA CYS A 72 4.88 8.67 -11.93
C CYS A 72 3.62 7.79 -12.05
N ILE A 73 2.77 7.77 -11.02
CA ILE A 73 1.58 6.91 -10.97
C ILE A 73 0.43 7.50 -11.78
N ASP A 74 -0.15 6.71 -12.68
CA ASP A 74 -1.33 7.08 -13.45
C ASP A 74 -2.63 6.87 -12.64
N ILE A 75 -3.27 7.98 -12.28
CA ILE A 75 -4.51 7.99 -11.48
C ILE A 75 -5.70 7.43 -12.28
N GLN A 76 -5.73 7.60 -13.60
CA GLN A 76 -6.80 7.05 -14.44
C GLN A 76 -6.70 5.52 -14.51
N ARG A 77 -5.48 4.99 -14.69
CA ARG A 77 -5.23 3.54 -14.65
C ARG A 77 -5.57 2.94 -13.30
N LEU A 78 -5.14 3.56 -12.19
CA LEU A 78 -5.53 3.14 -10.84
C LEU A 78 -7.04 3.06 -10.68
N ARG A 79 -7.78 4.08 -11.14
CA ARG A 79 -9.25 4.06 -11.09
C ARG A 79 -9.85 2.93 -11.91
N GLY A 80 -9.28 2.61 -13.06
CA GLY A 80 -9.69 1.47 -13.88
C GLY A 80 -9.62 0.18 -13.08
N ILE A 81 -8.45 -0.09 -12.47
CA ILE A 81 -8.20 -1.29 -11.66
C ILE A 81 -9.15 -1.38 -10.46
N LEU A 82 -9.39 -0.25 -9.77
CA LEU A 82 -10.23 -0.19 -8.57
C LEU A 82 -11.71 -0.51 -8.81
N ARG A 83 -12.21 -0.44 -10.05
CA ARG A 83 -13.63 -0.72 -10.36
C ARG A 83 -14.03 -2.14 -9.99
N GLU A 84 -13.11 -3.09 -10.12
CA GLU A 84 -13.33 -4.52 -9.88
C GLU A 84 -12.94 -4.95 -8.46
N LYS A 85 -12.42 -4.01 -7.65
CA LYS A 85 -11.94 -4.31 -6.29
C LYS A 85 -13.04 -4.16 -5.25
N ASP A 86 -12.83 -4.81 -4.11
CA ASP A 86 -13.74 -4.74 -2.97
C ASP A 86 -13.66 -3.38 -2.26
N GLU A 87 -14.63 -3.12 -1.38
CA GLU A 87 -14.69 -1.87 -0.62
C GLU A 87 -13.49 -1.71 0.33
N THR A 88 -12.92 -2.81 0.84
CA THR A 88 -11.73 -2.77 1.68
C THR A 88 -10.54 -2.18 0.91
N THR A 89 -10.27 -2.69 -0.28
CA THR A 89 -9.16 -2.26 -1.13
C THR A 89 -9.38 -0.83 -1.63
N LYS A 90 -10.61 -0.47 -1.98
CA LYS A 90 -10.96 0.92 -2.32
C LYS A 90 -10.71 1.86 -1.15
N ASN A 91 -11.23 1.56 0.05
CA ASN A 91 -11.01 2.40 1.23
C ASN A 91 -9.52 2.52 1.58
N LEU A 92 -8.77 1.43 1.46
CA LEU A 92 -7.33 1.44 1.74
C LEU A 92 -6.57 2.30 0.72
N THR A 93 -6.97 2.26 -0.55
CA THR A 93 -6.44 3.15 -1.58
C THR A 93 -6.81 4.61 -1.30
N GLY A 94 -8.02 4.86 -0.78
CA GLY A 94 -8.46 6.18 -0.33
C GLY A 94 -7.64 6.73 0.84
N ALA A 95 -7.31 5.88 1.81
CA ALA A 95 -6.42 6.18 2.92
C ALA A 95 -5.02 6.53 2.47
N MET A 96 -4.44 5.72 1.58
CA MET A 96 -3.14 5.98 0.96
C MET A 96 -3.15 7.33 0.22
N ALA A 97 -4.17 7.58 -0.61
CA ALA A 97 -4.28 8.85 -1.33
C ALA A 97 -4.44 10.04 -0.37
N ALA A 98 -5.18 9.91 0.74
CA ALA A 98 -5.31 10.96 1.76
C ALA A 98 -3.96 11.24 2.45
N PHE A 99 -3.17 10.20 2.72
CA PHE A 99 -1.82 10.34 3.23
C PHE A 99 -0.91 11.09 2.22
N LEU A 100 -0.91 10.68 0.95
CA LEU A 100 -0.05 11.28 -0.09
C LEU A 100 -0.42 12.74 -0.38
N MET A 101 -1.70 13.10 -0.31
CA MET A 101 -2.11 14.50 -0.38
C MET A 101 -1.42 15.39 0.67
N ARG A 102 -1.16 14.86 1.87
CA ARG A 102 -0.57 15.60 2.97
C ARG A 102 0.95 15.61 2.92
N GLU A 103 1.56 14.48 2.58
CA GLU A 103 3.01 14.32 2.62
C GLU A 103 3.72 14.76 1.33
N ALA A 104 3.09 14.59 0.16
CA ALA A 104 3.67 14.92 -1.14
C ALA A 104 3.15 16.24 -1.75
N ASP A 105 2.15 16.88 -1.13
CA ASP A 105 1.45 18.09 -1.63
C ASP A 105 0.91 17.95 -3.08
N GLU A 106 0.61 16.71 -3.49
CA GLU A 106 0.19 16.41 -4.85
C GLU A 106 -1.33 16.40 -4.98
N ARG A 107 -1.88 17.38 -5.71
CA ARG A 107 -3.33 17.54 -5.92
C ARG A 107 -3.99 16.36 -6.63
N LYS A 108 -3.26 15.57 -7.42
CA LYS A 108 -3.83 14.44 -8.18
C LYS A 108 -4.43 13.37 -7.28
N TRP A 109 -3.89 13.19 -6.07
CA TRP A 109 -4.40 12.25 -5.07
C TRP A 109 -5.73 12.68 -4.44
N LYS A 110 -6.04 13.98 -4.47
CA LYS A 110 -7.28 14.54 -3.89
C LYS A 110 -8.54 13.92 -4.43
N ASN A 111 -8.60 13.81 -5.74
CA ASN A 111 -9.79 13.28 -6.39
C ASN A 111 -9.86 11.75 -6.20
N LEU A 112 -8.72 11.05 -6.16
CA LEU A 112 -8.69 9.62 -5.90
C LEU A 112 -9.16 9.30 -4.47
N SER A 113 -8.62 10.01 -3.48
CA SER A 113 -8.98 9.88 -2.07
C SER A 113 -10.49 10.00 -1.87
N ARG A 114 -11.10 11.05 -2.44
CA ARG A 114 -12.55 11.27 -2.39
C ARG A 114 -13.37 10.19 -3.08
N SER A 115 -12.96 9.74 -4.27
CA SER A 115 -13.69 8.70 -5.01
C SER A 115 -13.64 7.33 -4.33
N CYS A 116 -12.60 7.08 -3.56
CA CYS A 116 -12.37 5.82 -2.86
C CYS A 116 -13.01 5.79 -1.47
N ARG A 117 -13.55 6.91 -0.99
CA ARG A 117 -14.19 6.97 0.32
C ARG A 117 -15.55 6.30 0.26
N SER A 118 -15.67 5.14 0.92
CA SER A 118 -16.96 4.49 1.08
C SER A 118 -17.91 5.39 1.88
N GLN A 119 -19.16 5.48 1.42
CA GLN A 119 -20.24 6.19 2.11
C GLN A 119 -20.68 5.48 3.41
N VAL A 120 -20.23 4.24 3.63
CA VAL A 120 -20.62 3.43 4.79
C VAL A 120 -19.80 3.76 6.04
N PHE A 121 -18.57 4.28 5.88
CA PHE A 121 -17.72 4.64 7.01
C PHE A 121 -17.98 6.08 7.49
N ASN A 122 -18.97 6.24 8.37
CA ASN A 122 -19.37 7.52 8.97
C ASN A 122 -18.56 7.88 10.23
N GLY A 123 -17.34 7.37 10.39
CA GLY A 123 -16.50 7.61 11.57
C GLY A 123 -16.86 6.80 12.82
N SER A 124 -17.98 6.06 12.79
CA SER A 124 -18.49 5.20 13.87
C SER A 124 -18.56 3.71 13.50
N GLY A 125 -18.04 3.31 12.33
CA GLY A 125 -17.90 1.90 11.94
C GLY A 125 -16.74 1.19 12.66
N ASN A 126 -16.80 -0.14 12.76
CA ASN A 126 -15.75 -1.00 13.33
C ASN A 126 -14.40 -0.71 12.65
N VAL A 127 -13.57 0.10 13.30
CA VAL A 127 -12.19 0.35 12.88
C VAL A 127 -11.44 -0.97 12.97
N GLN A 128 -10.88 -1.43 11.86
CA GLN A 128 -10.13 -2.69 11.80
C GLN A 128 -8.62 -2.42 11.83
N PRO A 129 -7.81 -3.30 12.44
CA PRO A 129 -6.36 -3.27 12.27
C PRO A 129 -5.98 -3.38 10.78
N LEU A 130 -5.08 -2.51 10.33
CA LEU A 130 -4.61 -2.57 8.95
C LEU A 130 -3.81 -3.85 8.71
N PHE A 131 -2.92 -4.16 9.64
CA PHE A 131 -1.94 -5.24 9.52
C PHE A 131 -2.41 -6.52 10.20
N CYS A 132 -1.99 -7.64 9.63
CA CYS A 132 -2.27 -8.98 10.12
C CYS A 132 -0.98 -9.80 10.17
N GLU A 133 -0.89 -10.70 11.14
CA GLU A 133 0.16 -11.71 11.17
C GLU A 133 -0.02 -12.68 9.99
N LYS A 134 1.03 -13.43 9.63
CA LYS A 134 0.95 -14.52 8.63
C LYS A 134 -0.20 -15.51 8.91
N GLY A 135 -0.52 -15.69 10.19
CA GLY A 135 -1.62 -16.54 10.67
C GLY A 135 -3.03 -16.05 10.30
N GLY A 136 -3.17 -14.76 9.94
CA GLY A 136 -4.43 -14.07 9.73
C GLY A 136 -4.92 -13.28 10.96
N ASN A 137 -4.25 -13.41 12.10
CA ASN A 137 -4.60 -12.68 13.31
C ASN A 137 -4.31 -11.18 13.12
N PRO A 138 -5.20 -10.28 13.56
CA PRO A 138 -4.95 -8.85 13.46
C PRO A 138 -3.80 -8.40 14.37
N HIS A 139 -3.01 -7.43 13.93
CA HIS A 139 -2.04 -6.75 14.80
C HIS A 139 -2.76 -5.96 15.91
N PRO A 140 -2.07 -5.70 17.04
CA PRO A 140 -2.59 -4.84 18.09
C PRO A 140 -2.97 -3.45 17.56
N ILE A 141 -4.11 -2.94 18.04
CA ILE A 141 -4.59 -1.59 17.76
C ILE A 141 -3.60 -0.58 18.35
N SER A 142 -3.23 0.42 17.56
CA SER A 142 -2.43 1.56 17.99
C SER A 142 -3.30 2.57 18.76
N ASN A 143 -2.81 3.01 19.91
CA ASN A 143 -3.39 4.11 20.70
C ASN A 143 -3.13 5.50 20.08
N LYS A 144 -2.25 5.59 19.09
CA LYS A 144 -1.95 6.80 18.32
C LYS A 144 -2.07 6.50 16.83
N PRO A 145 -3.30 6.25 16.34
CA PRO A 145 -3.50 5.83 14.96
C PRO A 145 -3.16 6.95 13.97
N ASP A 146 -2.75 6.55 12.77
CA ASP A 146 -2.62 7.47 11.65
C ASP A 146 -4.00 8.04 11.27
N PRO A 147 -4.20 9.38 11.32
CA PRO A 147 -5.50 9.98 11.08
C PRO A 147 -5.99 9.79 9.64
N ASN A 148 -5.09 9.67 8.67
CA ASN A 148 -5.46 9.47 7.27
C ASN A 148 -6.07 8.08 7.11
N PHE A 149 -5.42 7.05 7.65
CA PHE A 149 -5.94 5.68 7.60
C PHE A 149 -7.17 5.48 8.49
N LEU A 150 -7.20 6.11 9.66
CA LEU A 150 -8.34 6.05 10.57
C LEU A 150 -9.62 6.60 9.91
N SER A 151 -9.50 7.67 9.12
CA SER A 151 -10.64 8.28 8.42
C SER A 151 -11.29 7.41 7.34
N TYR A 152 -10.66 6.27 7.00
CA TYR A 152 -11.11 5.23 6.09
C TYR A 152 -11.31 3.87 6.79
N GLY A 153 -11.32 3.84 8.12
CA GLY A 153 -11.64 2.64 8.91
C GLY A 153 -10.47 1.73 9.24
N PHE A 154 -9.22 2.18 9.05
CA PHE A 154 -8.04 1.38 9.35
C PHE A 154 -7.26 1.94 10.54
N ASN A 155 -6.99 1.09 11.53
CA ASN A 155 -6.04 1.39 12.60
C ASN A 155 -4.64 0.89 12.20
N ARG A 156 -3.70 1.85 12.12
CA ARG A 156 -2.27 1.58 12.06
C ARG A 156 -1.52 2.66 12.85
N PRO A 157 -0.32 2.38 13.38
CA PRO A 157 0.56 3.44 13.86
C PRO A 157 0.85 4.47 12.76
N GLN A 158 1.20 5.70 13.13
CA GLN A 158 1.57 6.74 12.17
C GLN A 158 2.64 6.26 11.18
N VAL A 159 2.44 6.56 9.89
CA VAL A 159 3.48 6.34 8.87
C VAL A 159 4.66 7.26 9.18
N LYS A 160 5.87 6.71 9.21
CA LYS A 160 7.10 7.51 9.32
C LYS A 160 7.77 7.57 7.96
N VAL A 161 7.59 8.67 7.23
CA VAL A 161 8.31 8.94 5.99
C VAL A 161 9.79 9.14 6.32
N ARG A 162 10.66 8.37 5.70
CA ARG A 162 12.11 8.43 5.92
C ARG A 162 12.82 9.18 4.80
N ARG A 163 12.19 9.31 3.62
CA ARG A 163 12.74 9.88 2.38
C ARG A 163 14.10 9.29 2.03
N MET A 164 14.28 8.00 2.33
CA MET A 164 15.51 7.29 2.04
C MET A 164 15.45 6.61 0.67
N THR A 165 14.26 6.57 0.06
CA THR A 165 14.02 6.01 -1.26
C THR A 165 14.71 6.80 -2.38
N ARG A 166 15.23 6.11 -3.40
CA ARG A 166 15.86 6.74 -4.56
C ARG A 166 14.80 7.17 -5.59
N GLN A 167 15.05 8.27 -6.29
CA GLN A 167 14.27 8.63 -7.46
C GLN A 167 14.48 7.59 -8.56
N VAL A 168 13.39 7.17 -9.22
CA VAL A 168 13.50 6.34 -10.43
C VAL A 168 14.09 7.21 -11.53
N PRO A 169 15.22 6.81 -12.15
CA PRO A 169 15.76 7.55 -13.29
C PRO A 169 14.81 7.35 -14.48
N ILE A 170 13.92 8.32 -14.70
CA ILE A 170 13.22 8.44 -15.97
C ILE A 170 14.26 8.95 -16.97
N THR A 171 14.83 8.06 -17.77
CA THR A 171 15.59 8.50 -18.96
C THR A 171 14.62 9.27 -19.85
N SER A 172 14.85 10.58 -19.95
CA SER A 172 14.16 11.47 -20.90
C SER A 172 14.62 11.20 -22.32
#